data_AF-B8HN93-F1
#
_entry.id   AF-B8HN93-F1
#
_cell.length_a   1.000
_cell.length_b   1.000
_cell.length_c   1.000
_cell.angle_alpha   90.00
_cell.angle_beta   90.00
_cell.angle_gamma   90.00
#
_symmetry.space_group_name_H-M   'P 1'
#
loop_
_entity.id
_entity.type
_entity.pdbx_description
1 polymer ?
#
loop_
_entity_poly.entity_id
_entity_poly.type
_entity_poly.pdbx_seq_one_letter_code
_entity_poly.pdbx_strand_id
1 'polypeptide(L)'
;MLHLKRVVAEIVEYGRNDEKFLDFLKKVEGLASRILALAMILVILSAVFDLVLILVQALLTPPVGSLTPLTEHTKLVGLFGLFLNVLIALEILENITAYLRSHVPSKIVELVIVTALIAVARKIIILDLDSPDTVNKLIGLAVAVITISTSYWIVWSMNAKHRRS
;
A
#
# COMPACT_ATOMS: atom_id res chain seq x y z
N MET A 1 12.46 -54.53 1.29
CA MET A 1 13.42 -53.39 1.31
C MET A 1 13.63 -52.74 -0.07
N LEU A 2 13.54 -53.47 -1.19
CA LEU A 2 13.70 -52.93 -2.56
C LEU A 2 12.53 -52.06 -3.07
N HIS A 3 11.28 -52.35 -2.69
CA HIS A 3 10.13 -51.56 -3.16
C HIS A 3 10.02 -50.19 -2.48
N LEU A 4 10.45 -50.10 -1.21
CA LEU A 4 10.47 -48.84 -0.48
C LEU A 4 11.47 -47.82 -1.08
N LYS A 5 12.62 -48.29 -1.57
CA LYS A 5 13.60 -47.43 -2.23
C LYS A 5 13.11 -46.87 -3.58
N ARG A 6 12.27 -47.61 -4.32
CA ARG A 6 11.67 -47.12 -5.58
C ARG A 6 10.61 -46.05 -5.33
N VAL A 7 9.71 -46.29 -4.38
CA VAL A 7 8.65 -45.32 -4.04
C VAL A 7 9.26 -44.03 -3.49
N VAL A 8 10.30 -44.12 -2.66
CA VAL A 8 11.04 -42.94 -2.18
C VAL A 8 11.75 -42.22 -3.34
N ALA A 9 12.32 -42.94 -4.31
CA ALA A 9 12.96 -42.32 -5.47
C ALA A 9 11.97 -41.60 -6.40
N GLU A 10 10.78 -42.17 -6.62
CA GLU A 10 9.71 -41.53 -7.41
C GLU A 10 9.14 -40.27 -6.74
N ILE A 11 8.94 -40.30 -5.41
CA ILE A 11 8.49 -39.12 -4.65
C ILE A 11 9.57 -38.01 -4.65
N VAL A 12 10.84 -38.38 -4.58
CA VAL A 12 11.98 -37.44 -4.65
C VAL A 12 12.16 -36.87 -6.06
N GLU A 13 11.86 -37.62 -7.12
CA GLU A 13 11.85 -37.08 -8.49
C GLU A 13 10.67 -36.14 -8.74
N TYR A 14 9.48 -36.47 -8.22
CA TYR A 14 8.29 -35.63 -8.35
C TYR A 14 8.49 -34.25 -7.69
N GLY A 15 9.05 -34.21 -6.47
CA GLY A 15 9.37 -32.94 -5.78
C GLY A 15 10.46 -32.10 -6.46
N ARG A 16 11.31 -32.70 -7.31
CA ARG A 16 12.41 -32.01 -7.98
C ARG A 16 11.96 -31.09 -9.12
N ASN A 17 10.82 -31.38 -9.74
CA ASN A 17 10.21 -30.49 -10.74
C ASN A 17 9.52 -29.31 -10.08
N ASP A 18 8.83 -29.55 -8.96
CA ASP A 18 8.16 -28.51 -8.19
C ASP A 18 9.17 -27.50 -7.62
N GLU A 19 10.30 -27.95 -7.07
CA GLU A 19 11.36 -27.05 -6.58
C GLU A 19 11.95 -26.17 -7.69
N LYS A 20 12.26 -26.75 -8.86
CA LYS A 20 12.79 -25.99 -10.00
C LYS A 20 11.77 -24.99 -10.54
N PHE A 21 10.49 -25.37 -10.56
CA PHE A 21 9.41 -24.48 -10.99
C PHE A 21 9.22 -23.32 -10.01
N LEU A 22 9.22 -23.60 -8.70
CA LEU A 22 9.15 -22.56 -7.66
C LEU A 22 10.35 -21.62 -7.71
N ASP A 23 11.55 -22.11 -7.97
CA ASP A 23 12.75 -21.27 -8.12
C ASP A 23 12.72 -20.43 -9.40
N PHE A 24 12.13 -20.93 -10.49
CA PHE A 24 11.86 -20.13 -11.68
C PHE A 24 10.85 -19.01 -11.38
N LEU A 25 9.75 -19.32 -10.70
CA LEU A 25 8.75 -18.33 -10.30
C LEU A 25 9.36 -17.23 -9.42
N LYS A 26 10.16 -17.58 -8.40
CA LYS A 26 10.87 -16.60 -7.56
C LYS A 26 11.78 -15.66 -8.36
N LYS A 27 12.45 -16.16 -9.41
CA LYS A 27 13.30 -15.33 -10.28
C LYS A 27 12.48 -14.36 -11.11
N VAL A 28 11.38 -14.83 -11.71
CA VAL A 28 10.46 -13.99 -12.51
C VAL A 28 9.82 -12.92 -11.63
N GLU A 29 9.37 -13.32 -10.45
CA GLU A 29 8.78 -12.44 -9.44
C GLU A 29 9.78 -11.37 -8.98
N GLY A 30 11.01 -11.76 -8.64
CA GLY A 30 12.08 -10.81 -8.28
C GLY A 30 12.42 -9.83 -9.40
N LEU A 31 12.38 -10.27 -10.67
CA LEU A 31 12.55 -9.38 -11.82
C LEU A 31 11.38 -8.39 -11.94
N ALA A 32 10.14 -8.87 -11.82
CA ALA A 32 8.94 -8.04 -11.88
C ALA A 32 8.93 -6.97 -10.77
N SER A 33 9.28 -7.33 -9.53
CA SER A 33 9.35 -6.39 -8.42
C SER A 33 10.42 -5.31 -8.61
N ARG A 34 11.56 -5.63 -9.24
CA ARG A 34 12.61 -4.64 -9.57
C ARG A 34 12.14 -3.64 -10.62
N ILE A 35 11.48 -4.13 -11.67
CA ILE A 35 10.90 -3.27 -12.72
C ILE A 35 9.85 -2.34 -12.09
N LEU A 36 8.97 -2.88 -11.24
CA LEU A 36 7.94 -2.12 -10.55
C LEU A 36 8.55 -1.05 -9.62
N ALA A 37 9.61 -1.39 -8.88
CA ALA A 37 10.30 -0.43 -8.03
C ALA A 37 10.90 0.74 -8.83
N LEU A 38 11.54 0.46 -9.97
CA LEU A 38 12.08 1.50 -10.86
C LEU A 38 10.98 2.39 -11.45
N ALA A 39 9.88 1.78 -11.90
CA ALA A 39 8.73 2.52 -12.39
C ALA A 39 8.13 3.42 -11.29
N MET A 40 8.03 2.93 -10.05
CA MET A 40 7.52 3.72 -8.93
C MET A 40 8.41 4.91 -8.58
N ILE A 41 9.74 4.79 -8.71
CA ILE A 41 10.64 5.93 -8.53
C ILE A 41 10.32 7.04 -9.53
N LEU A 42 10.07 6.69 -10.80
CA LEU A 42 9.69 7.68 -11.82
C LEU A 42 8.35 8.37 -11.47
N VAL A 43 7.37 7.60 -11.01
CA VAL A 43 6.07 8.13 -10.55
C VAL A 43 6.25 9.10 -9.38
N ILE A 44 7.09 8.75 -8.39
CA ILE A 44 7.38 9.62 -7.24
C ILE A 44 8.02 10.93 -7.71
N LEU A 45 9.03 10.87 -8.59
CA LEU A 45 9.69 12.06 -9.11
C LEU A 45 8.71 12.97 -9.85
N SER A 46 7.83 12.40 -10.69
CA SER A 46 6.78 13.16 -11.37
C SER A 46 5.81 13.81 -10.39
N ALA A 47 5.32 13.06 -9.40
CA ALA A 47 4.37 13.56 -8.41
C ALA A 47 4.96 14.68 -7.54
N VAL A 48 6.24 14.57 -7.16
CA VAL A 48 6.96 15.62 -6.43
C VAL A 48 7.15 16.85 -7.31
N PHE A 49 7.50 16.68 -8.58
CA PHE A 49 7.64 17.80 -9.51
C PHE A 49 6.32 18.56 -9.67
N ASP A 50 5.21 17.86 -9.91
CA ASP A 50 3.88 18.46 -10.01
C ASP A 50 3.49 19.21 -8.73
N LEU A 51 3.76 18.61 -7.57
CA LEU A 51 3.50 19.23 -6.26
C LEU A 51 4.30 20.53 -6.09
N VAL A 52 5.59 20.54 -6.46
CA VAL A 52 6.43 21.74 -6.37
C VAL A 52 5.92 22.83 -7.30
N LEU A 53 5.55 22.51 -8.54
CA LEU A 53 5.00 23.48 -9.48
C LEU A 53 3.72 24.13 -8.94
N ILE A 54 2.79 23.32 -8.45
CA ILE A 54 1.52 23.80 -7.90
C ILE A 54 1.76 24.65 -6.64
N LEU A 55 2.69 24.24 -5.77
CA LEU A 55 3.04 24.99 -4.57
C LEU A 55 3.67 26.34 -4.91
N VAL A 56 4.61 26.38 -5.86
CA VAL A 56 5.25 27.62 -6.29
C VAL A 56 4.23 28.56 -6.91
N GLN A 57 3.32 28.07 -7.76
CA GLN A 57 2.22 28.86 -8.31
C GLN A 57 1.32 29.40 -7.20
N ALA A 58 0.94 28.57 -6.23
CA ALA A 58 0.10 28.99 -5.10
C ALA A 58 0.75 30.08 -4.23
N LEU A 59 2.08 30.05 -4.07
CA LEU A 59 2.82 31.04 -3.27
C LEU A 59 3.10 32.35 -4.02
N LEU A 60 3.37 32.27 -5.33
CA LEU A 60 3.77 33.43 -6.15
C LEU A 60 2.59 34.20 -6.75
N THR A 61 1.39 33.63 -6.77
CA THR A 61 0.17 34.31 -7.22
C THR A 61 -0.64 34.75 -6.00
N PRO A 62 -0.41 35.96 -5.43
CA PRO A 62 -1.23 36.44 -4.33
C PRO A 62 -2.69 36.58 -4.81
N PRO A 63 -3.68 36.16 -3.99
CA PRO A 63 -5.09 36.30 -4.33
C PRO A 63 -5.45 37.78 -4.27
N VAL A 64 -5.26 38.48 -5.40
CA VAL A 64 -5.77 39.83 -5.59
C VAL A 64 -7.30 39.74 -5.65
N GLY A 65 -7.96 39.88 -4.49
CA GLY A 65 -9.35 40.32 -4.42
C GLY A 65 -10.44 39.31 -4.02
N SER A 66 -10.16 38.10 -3.52
CA SER A 66 -11.22 37.20 -3.01
C SER A 66 -11.27 37.18 -1.49
N LEU A 67 -12.11 38.03 -0.91
CA LEU A 67 -12.49 38.02 0.52
C LEU A 67 -13.53 36.92 0.82
N THR A 68 -13.43 35.73 0.22
CA THR A 68 -14.29 34.59 0.58
C THR A 68 -13.46 33.52 1.32
N PRO A 69 -13.65 33.32 2.63
CA PRO A 69 -12.94 32.30 3.42
C PRO A 69 -13.08 30.88 2.85
N LEU A 70 -14.18 30.61 2.14
CA LEU A 70 -14.50 29.31 1.55
C LEU A 70 -13.54 28.90 0.41
N THR A 71 -12.94 29.85 -0.34
CA THR A 71 -11.99 29.47 -1.40
C THR A 71 -10.65 29.00 -0.84
N GLU A 72 -10.24 29.49 0.33
CA GLU A 72 -8.95 29.14 0.93
C GLU A 72 -8.96 27.74 1.53
N HIS A 73 -10.07 27.32 2.17
CA HIS A 73 -10.22 25.96 2.69
C HIS A 73 -10.18 24.91 1.57
N THR A 74 -10.92 25.11 0.48
CA THR A 74 -10.95 24.18 -0.66
C THR A 74 -9.59 24.04 -1.34
N LYS A 75 -8.82 25.14 -1.45
CA LYS A 75 -7.45 25.10 -1.97
C LYS A 75 -6.50 24.31 -1.07
N LEU A 76 -6.59 24.51 0.25
CA LEU A 76 -5.76 23.78 1.22
C LEU A 76 -6.06 22.28 1.21
N VAL A 77 -7.34 21.88 1.18
CA VAL A 77 -7.74 20.47 1.05
C VAL A 77 -7.21 19.87 -0.26
N GLY A 78 -7.27 20.60 -1.37
CA GLY A 78 -6.68 20.18 -2.65
C GLY A 78 -5.16 19.98 -2.58
N LEU A 79 -4.45 20.89 -1.91
CA LEU A 79 -3.00 20.78 -1.70
C LEU A 79 -2.65 19.56 -0.83
N PHE A 80 -3.35 19.32 0.27
CA PHE A 80 -3.19 18.09 1.06
C PHE A 80 -3.44 16.84 0.23
N GLY A 81 -4.42 16.87 -0.68
CA GLY A 81 -4.67 15.79 -1.63
C GLY A 81 -3.44 15.42 -2.48
N LEU A 82 -2.69 16.43 -2.94
CA LEU A 82 -1.45 16.26 -3.70
C LEU A 82 -0.30 15.73 -2.83
N PHE A 83 -0.11 16.25 -1.62
CA PHE A 83 0.86 15.70 -0.66
C PHE A 83 0.58 14.22 -0.36
N LEU A 84 -0.70 13.87 -0.15
CA LEU A 84 -1.12 12.50 0.13
C LEU A 84 -0.93 11.57 -1.08
N ASN A 85 -0.99 12.07 -2.32
CA ASN A 85 -0.60 11.30 -3.52
C ASN A 85 0.88 10.90 -3.47
N VAL A 86 1.76 11.84 -3.10
CA VAL A 86 3.19 11.57 -2.97
C VAL A 86 3.46 10.55 -1.88
N LEU A 87 2.80 10.67 -0.72
CA LEU A 87 2.93 9.71 0.39
C LEU A 87 2.50 8.29 -0.01
N ILE A 88 1.41 8.14 -0.77
CA ILE A 88 1.00 6.82 -1.29
C ILE A 88 2.05 6.24 -2.23
N ALA A 89 2.65 7.06 -3.10
CA ALA A 89 3.67 6.59 -4.01
C ALA A 89 4.91 6.08 -3.25
N LEU A 90 5.31 6.79 -2.19
CA LEU A 90 6.38 6.35 -1.29
C LEU A 90 6.02 5.07 -0.53
N GLU A 91 4.79 4.96 -0.04
CA GLU A 91 4.28 3.78 0.66
C GLU A 91 4.25 2.54 -0.25
N ILE A 92 3.80 2.68 -1.50
CA ILE A 92 3.83 1.59 -2.48
C ILE A 92 5.28 1.15 -2.75
N LEU A 93 6.22 2.09 -2.87
CA LEU A 93 7.63 1.76 -3.02
C LEU A 93 8.18 1.01 -1.80
N GLU A 94 7.79 1.41 -0.59
CA GLU A 94 8.13 0.68 0.63
C GLU A 94 7.57 -0.75 0.61
N ASN A 95 6.32 -0.94 0.17
CA ASN A 95 5.70 -2.25 0.04
C ASN A 95 6.44 -3.15 -0.96
N ILE A 96 6.83 -2.61 -2.11
CA ILE A 96 7.59 -3.34 -3.13
C ILE A 96 8.99 -3.68 -2.62
N THR A 97 9.66 -2.77 -1.92
CA THR A 97 11.02 -3.01 -1.41
C THR A 97 11.02 -3.95 -0.20
N ALA A 98 9.99 -3.92 0.64
CA ALA A 98 9.78 -4.90 1.70
C ALA A 98 9.60 -6.31 1.14
N TYR A 99 8.90 -6.43 0.02
CA TYR A 99 8.78 -7.67 -0.75
C TYR A 99 10.15 -8.18 -1.23
N LEU A 100 10.97 -7.29 -1.81
CA LEU A 100 12.33 -7.64 -2.27
C LEU A 100 13.28 -8.01 -1.12
N ARG A 101 13.11 -7.46 0.08
CA ARG A 101 14.01 -7.65 1.23
C ARG A 101 13.65 -8.85 2.09
N SER A 102 12.36 -9.16 2.26
CA SER A 102 11.90 -10.12 3.25
C SER A 102 11.26 -11.34 2.62
N HIS A 103 11.89 -12.50 2.81
CA HIS A 103 11.31 -13.82 2.48
C HIS A 103 10.33 -14.31 3.57
N VAL A 104 9.85 -13.42 4.45
CA VAL A 104 9.00 -13.78 5.60
C VAL A 104 7.58 -13.26 5.34
N PRO A 105 6.63 -14.13 4.97
CA PRO A 105 5.26 -13.74 4.65
C PRO A 105 4.58 -12.95 5.78
N SER A 106 4.94 -13.23 7.03
CA SER A 106 4.31 -12.64 8.23
C SER A 106 4.52 -11.13 8.36
N LYS A 107 5.62 -10.56 7.84
CA LYS A 107 5.83 -9.10 7.87
C LYS A 107 5.08 -8.36 6.77
N ILE A 108 4.87 -9.02 5.62
CA ILE A 108 4.17 -8.43 4.47
C ILE A 108 2.69 -8.17 4.82
N VAL A 109 2.05 -9.08 5.57
CA VAL A 109 0.63 -8.93 5.95
C VAL A 109 0.38 -7.69 6.80
N GLU A 110 1.25 -7.40 7.77
CA GLU A 110 1.12 -6.21 8.62
C GLU A 110 1.24 -4.91 7.80
N LEU A 111 2.21 -4.87 6.89
CA LEU A 111 2.42 -3.72 6.02
C LEU A 111 1.21 -3.44 5.11
N VAL A 112 0.65 -4.49 4.49
CA VAL A 112 -0.55 -4.37 3.63
C VAL A 112 -1.76 -3.81 4.40
N ILE A 113 -1.97 -4.25 5.65
CA ILE A 113 -3.09 -3.79 6.47
C ILE A 113 -2.90 -2.32 6.87
N VAL A 114 -1.68 -1.92 7.26
CA VAL A 114 -1.37 -0.52 7.56
C VAL A 114 -1.62 0.36 6.33
N THR A 115 -1.22 -0.08 5.14
CA THR A 115 -1.51 0.63 3.89
C THR A 115 -3.00 0.76 3.59
N ALA A 116 -3.79 -0.27 3.88
CA ALA A 116 -5.25 -0.18 3.74
C ALA A 116 -5.85 0.89 4.67
N LEU A 117 -5.38 0.97 5.93
CA LEU A 117 -5.83 1.99 6.87
C LEU A 117 -5.43 3.41 6.44
N ILE A 118 -4.19 3.59 5.96
CA ILE A 118 -3.71 4.88 5.43
C ILE A 118 -4.54 5.31 4.21
N ALA A 119 -4.86 4.39 3.30
CA ALA A 119 -5.70 4.68 2.14
C ALA A 119 -7.11 5.15 2.53
N VAL A 120 -7.70 4.55 3.56
CA VAL A 120 -9.01 4.98 4.10
C VAL A 120 -8.89 6.33 4.81
N ALA A 121 -7.86 6.53 5.64
CA ALA A 121 -7.60 7.79 6.33
C ALA A 121 -7.46 8.96 5.34
N ARG A 122 -6.76 8.75 4.22
CA ARG A 122 -6.65 9.74 3.15
C ARG A 122 -8.02 10.14 2.57
N LYS A 123 -8.91 9.17 2.34
CA LYS A 123 -10.27 9.46 1.83
C LYS A 123 -11.07 10.31 2.83
N ILE A 124 -10.84 10.12 4.13
CA ILE A 124 -11.46 10.94 5.18
C ILE A 124 -10.92 12.37 5.15
N ILE A 125 -9.60 12.56 5.01
CA ILE A 125 -8.96 13.89 4.99
C ILE A 125 -9.43 14.74 3.79
N ILE A 126 -9.65 14.12 2.63
CA ILE A 126 -10.04 14.82 1.39
C ILE A 126 -11.56 14.97 1.28
N LEU A 127 -12.35 14.34 2.15
CA LEU A 127 -13.81 14.37 2.07
C LEU A 127 -14.32 15.80 2.29
N ASP A 128 -15.05 16.32 1.31
CA ASP A 128 -15.77 17.58 1.44
C ASP A 128 -16.96 17.42 2.39
N LEU A 129 -17.01 18.23 3.44
CA LEU A 129 -18.01 18.13 4.49
C LEU A 129 -19.33 18.83 4.14
N ASP A 130 -19.34 19.67 3.10
CA ASP A 130 -20.49 20.50 2.75
C ASP A 130 -21.46 19.83 1.76
N SER A 131 -21.11 18.62 1.28
CA SER A 131 -21.93 17.86 0.34
C SER A 131 -23.08 17.09 1.04
N PRO A 132 -24.29 17.03 0.45
CA PRO A 132 -25.43 16.33 1.07
C PRO A 132 -25.20 14.82 1.26
N ASP A 133 -24.31 14.21 0.47
CA ASP A 133 -23.97 12.78 0.58
C ASP A 133 -22.87 12.47 1.61
N THR A 134 -22.30 13.48 2.28
CA THR A 134 -21.11 13.32 3.14
C THR A 134 -21.38 12.37 4.30
N VAL A 135 -22.55 12.43 4.92
CA VAL A 135 -22.91 11.57 6.05
C VAL A 135 -22.85 10.09 5.66
N ASN A 136 -23.41 9.73 4.50
CA ASN A 136 -23.41 8.35 4.01
C ASN A 136 -21.98 7.86 3.70
N LYS A 137 -21.16 8.72 3.08
CA LYS A 137 -19.75 8.41 2.79
C LYS A 137 -18.95 8.20 4.06
N LEU A 138 -19.16 9.04 5.07
CA LEU A 138 -18.44 8.96 6.34
C LEU A 138 -18.79 7.68 7.12
N ILE A 139 -20.06 7.28 7.14
CA ILE A 139 -20.48 6.00 7.74
C ILE A 139 -19.81 4.83 7.03
N GLY A 140 -19.79 4.82 5.70
CA GLY A 140 -19.10 3.77 4.93
C GLY A 140 -17.60 3.69 5.24
N LEU A 141 -16.92 4.84 5.38
CA LEU A 141 -15.51 4.90 5.77
C LEU A 141 -15.31 4.41 7.22
N ALA A 142 -16.19 4.76 8.16
CA ALA A 142 -16.11 4.28 9.54
C ALA A 142 -16.25 2.76 9.64
N VAL A 143 -17.19 2.16 8.90
CA VAL A 143 -17.36 0.70 8.83
C VAL A 143 -16.12 0.04 8.23
N ALA A 144 -15.53 0.63 7.18
CA ALA A 144 -14.30 0.13 6.59
C ALA A 144 -13.13 0.14 7.58
N VAL A 145 -12.94 1.23 8.34
CA VAL A 145 -11.91 1.32 9.39
C VAL A 145 -12.11 0.22 10.42
N ILE A 146 -13.32 0.07 10.98
CA ILE A 146 -13.61 -0.96 12.00
C ILE A 146 -13.33 -2.36 11.45
N THR A 147 -13.71 -2.64 10.21
CA THR A 147 -13.50 -3.95 9.57
C THR A 147 -12.01 -4.26 9.39
N ILE A 148 -11.22 -3.30 8.92
CA ILE A 148 -9.77 -3.45 8.73
C ILE A 148 -9.07 -3.59 10.09
N SER A 149 -9.41 -2.75 11.08
CA SER A 149 -8.86 -2.83 12.44
C SER A 149 -9.17 -4.17 13.12
N THR A 150 -10.39 -4.69 12.95
CA THR A 150 -10.76 -6.01 13.49
C THR A 150 -9.97 -7.13 12.81
N SER A 151 -9.77 -7.04 11.49
CA SER A 151 -8.95 -7.99 10.73
C SER A 151 -7.49 -8.00 11.21
N TYR A 152 -6.91 -6.83 11.49
CA TYR A 152 -5.57 -6.71 12.08
C TYR A 152 -5.49 -7.43 13.43
N TRP A 153 -6.45 -7.18 14.32
CA TRP A 153 -6.47 -7.77 15.65
C TRP A 153 -6.53 -9.30 15.61
N ILE A 154 -7.31 -9.86 14.69
CA ILE A 154 -7.39 -11.32 14.48
C ILE A 154 -6.03 -11.87 14.03
N VAL A 155 -5.43 -11.30 12.98
CA VAL A 155 -4.12 -11.75 12.46
C VAL A 155 -3.03 -11.66 13.53
N TRP A 156 -2.99 -10.55 14.26
CA TRP A 156 -2.05 -10.34 15.35
C TRP A 156 -2.24 -11.37 16.47
N SER A 157 -3.49 -11.62 16.89
CA SER A 157 -3.81 -12.59 17.95
C SER A 157 -3.40 -14.02 17.58
N MET A 158 -3.57 -14.41 16.31
CA MET A 158 -3.18 -15.73 15.81
C MET A 158 -1.65 -15.89 15.78
N ASN A 159 -0.93 -14.88 15.30
CA ASN A 159 0.53 -14.89 15.27
C ASN A 159 1.14 -14.86 16.68
N ALA A 160 0.54 -14.12 17.63
CA ALA A 160 0.98 -14.07 19.02
C ALA A 160 0.86 -15.43 19.72
N LYS A 161 -0.17 -16.24 19.38
CA LYS A 161 -0.36 -17.59 19.90
C LYS A 161 0.70 -18.56 19.38
N HIS A 162 1.11 -18.42 18.13
CA HIS A 162 2.12 -19.29 17.50
C HIS A 162 3.55 -19.02 17.98
N ARG A 163 3.86 -17.81 18.49
CA ARG A 163 5.16 -17.50 19.12
C ARG A 163 5.33 -18.03 20.54
N ARG A 164 4.26 -18.55 21.17
CA ARG A 164 4.26 -19.00 22.58
C ARG A 164 4.19 -20.53 22.76
N SER A 165 4.17 -21.31 21.67
CA SER A 165 4.28 -22.78 21.66
C SER A 165 5.60 -23.21 21.06
#